data_AF-A0A815P4N6-F1
#
_entry.id   AF-A0A815P4N6-F1
#
_cell.length_a   1.000
_cell.length_b   1.000
_cell.length_c   1.000
_cell.angle_alpha   90.00
_cell.angle_beta   90.00
_cell.angle_gamma   90.00
#
_symmetry.space_group_name_H-M   'P 1'
#
loop_
_entity.id
_entity.type
_entity.pdbx_description
1 polymer ?
#
loop_
_entity_poly.entity_id
_entity_poly.type
_entity_poly.pdbx_seq_one_letter_code
_entity_poly.pdbx_strand_id
1 'polypeptide(L)'
;MPRARIILQRTLVRSNQYPNNQYGTQNLHRVEKNYFLTITCLRRISPETRLCPRAADDSSFPDRILWTDEAIFKLNGHVNRHNCVYYAVENPHIVITKEINAPGITVWAGIWSGGLIGPFFFHDSVTANSYLEMLKKEIIPAIKSRMNLQEMFYMHDGAPSHYAQPVRHFLDKTFRNRWIGRRGAIEWPARSPDLTPTDFFLWGVIKDYVYAKKPQNLQALKDAIVTEMQSLPAELCRKACQTVPYRLQLCKDKEGEHIEQYL
;
A
#
# COMPACT_ATOMS: atom_id res chain seq x y z
N MET A 1 -14.66 2.75 40.04
CA MET A 1 -14.64 1.27 40.07
C MET A 1 -16.08 0.78 40.13
N PRO A 2 -16.62 0.30 39.01
CA PRO A 2 -17.02 -1.12 38.97
C PRO A 2 -16.60 -1.81 37.65
N ARG A 3 -16.25 -3.09 37.78
CA ARG A 3 -15.94 -4.02 36.69
C ARG A 3 -17.21 -4.39 35.93
N ALA A 4 -17.19 -4.31 34.59
CA ALA A 4 -18.19 -4.95 33.74
C ALA A 4 -17.59 -6.23 33.14
N ARG A 5 -18.28 -7.35 33.41
CA ARG A 5 -17.97 -8.73 32.99
C ARG A 5 -18.22 -8.92 31.50
N ILE A 6 -17.34 -9.64 30.83
CA ILE A 6 -17.57 -10.21 29.50
C ILE A 6 -18.58 -11.36 29.64
N ILE A 7 -19.73 -11.26 28.97
CA ILE A 7 -20.65 -12.38 28.77
C ILE A 7 -20.37 -12.95 27.38
N LEU A 8 -19.71 -14.10 27.32
CA LEU A 8 -19.60 -14.91 26.11
C LEU A 8 -20.92 -15.66 25.90
N GLN A 9 -21.73 -15.25 24.93
CA GLN A 9 -22.75 -16.13 24.36
C GLN A 9 -22.13 -16.97 23.25
N ARG A 10 -21.82 -18.23 23.58
CA ARG A 10 -21.63 -19.32 22.62
C ARG A 10 -22.98 -19.64 21.97
N THR A 11 -23.14 -19.35 20.69
CA THR A 11 -24.25 -19.93 19.92
C THR A 11 -23.81 -21.28 19.37
N LEU A 12 -24.33 -22.35 19.99
CA LEU A 12 -24.27 -23.71 19.48
C LEU A 12 -25.03 -23.79 18.15
N VAL A 13 -24.32 -24.11 17.06
CA VAL A 13 -24.94 -24.48 15.78
C VAL A 13 -25.52 -25.88 15.95
N ARG A 14 -26.85 -25.99 16.04
CA ARG A 14 -27.57 -27.26 15.82
C ARG A 14 -27.80 -27.45 14.34
N SER A 15 -27.33 -28.58 13.82
CA SER A 15 -27.71 -29.15 12.53
C SER A 15 -29.21 -29.43 12.49
N ASN A 16 -29.90 -29.04 11.42
CA ASN A 16 -30.74 -29.96 10.65
C ASN A 16 -31.35 -29.32 9.38
N GLN A 17 -31.25 -30.11 8.31
CA GLN A 17 -32.22 -30.32 7.22
C GLN A 17 -32.46 -29.20 6.19
N TYR A 18 -32.00 -29.47 4.97
CA TYR A 18 -32.56 -28.93 3.72
C TYR A 18 -34.01 -29.43 3.55
N PRO A 19 -34.91 -28.59 2.99
CA PRO A 19 -35.26 -28.79 1.58
C PRO A 19 -35.52 -27.50 0.77
N ASN A 20 -35.32 -27.65 -0.55
CA ASN A 20 -35.95 -26.95 -1.68
C ASN A 20 -35.81 -25.42 -1.86
N ASN A 21 -34.78 -25.07 -2.63
CA ASN A 21 -34.85 -24.37 -3.92
C ASN A 21 -36.00 -23.35 -4.13
N GLN A 22 -35.72 -22.07 -3.88
CA GLN A 22 -36.17 -20.96 -4.74
C GLN A 22 -35.03 -19.92 -4.83
N TYR A 23 -34.69 -19.60 -6.07
CA TYR A 23 -33.58 -18.74 -6.46
C TYR A 23 -33.68 -17.33 -5.87
N GLY A 24 -32.70 -16.95 -5.05
CA GLY A 24 -32.48 -15.59 -4.58
C GLY A 24 -31.04 -15.16 -4.84
N THR A 25 -30.83 -14.41 -5.93
CA THR A 25 -29.56 -13.83 -6.39
C THR A 25 -28.89 -12.85 -5.42
N GLN A 26 -29.41 -12.69 -4.20
CA GLN A 26 -28.86 -11.79 -3.17
C GLN A 26 -27.85 -12.45 -2.21
N ASN A 27 -27.78 -13.79 -2.16
CA ASN A 27 -26.86 -14.51 -1.25
C ASN A 27 -25.47 -14.83 -1.86
N LEU A 28 -25.33 -14.83 -3.19
CA LEU A 28 -24.03 -15.10 -3.83
C LEU A 28 -23.02 -13.98 -3.57
N HIS A 29 -23.43 -12.71 -3.64
CA HIS A 29 -22.53 -11.58 -3.40
C HIS A 29 -22.05 -11.42 -1.95
N ARG A 30 -22.85 -11.87 -0.96
CA ARG A 30 -22.47 -11.79 0.46
C ARG A 30 -21.54 -12.95 0.86
N VAL A 31 -21.75 -14.14 0.30
CA VAL A 31 -20.88 -15.29 0.48
C VAL A 31 -19.54 -15.07 -0.23
N GLU A 32 -19.53 -14.56 -1.47
CA GLU A 32 -18.29 -14.22 -2.17
C GLU A 32 -17.49 -13.14 -1.43
N LYS A 33 -18.10 -12.05 -0.97
CA LYS A 33 -17.39 -11.02 -0.19
C LYS A 33 -16.74 -11.57 1.07
N ASN A 34 -17.43 -12.44 1.80
CA ASN A 34 -16.86 -13.11 2.98
C ASN A 34 -15.71 -14.05 2.59
N TYR A 35 -15.86 -14.88 1.55
CA TYR A 35 -14.76 -15.74 1.07
C TYR A 35 -13.55 -14.94 0.56
N PHE A 36 -13.76 -13.85 -0.17
CA PHE A 36 -12.67 -12.98 -0.65
C PHE A 36 -11.99 -12.25 0.52
N LEU A 37 -12.74 -11.76 1.51
CA LEU A 37 -12.19 -11.17 2.74
C LEU A 37 -11.37 -12.22 3.51
N THR A 38 -11.89 -13.43 3.67
CA THR A 38 -11.18 -14.55 4.32
C THR A 38 -9.91 -14.94 3.54
N ILE A 39 -9.95 -15.05 2.21
CA ILE A 39 -8.77 -15.36 1.39
C ILE A 39 -7.73 -14.23 1.43
N THR A 40 -8.16 -12.97 1.40
CA THR A 40 -7.26 -11.81 1.55
C THR A 40 -6.62 -11.78 2.93
N CYS A 41 -7.38 -11.98 4.00
CA CYS A 41 -6.84 -12.06 5.37
C CYS A 41 -5.86 -13.24 5.52
N LEU A 42 -6.22 -14.43 5.02
CA LEU A 42 -5.35 -15.60 5.00
C LEU A 42 -4.05 -15.37 4.23
N ARG A 43 -4.09 -14.63 3.12
CA ARG A 43 -2.89 -14.24 2.36
C ARG A 43 -2.04 -13.22 3.10
N ARG A 44 -2.65 -12.35 3.92
CA ARG A 44 -1.94 -11.35 4.73
C ARG A 44 -1.19 -11.97 5.92
N ILE A 45 -1.64 -13.13 6.40
CA ILE A 45 -0.98 -13.90 7.47
C ILE A 45 -0.24 -15.14 6.96
N SER A 46 -0.15 -15.33 5.64
CA SER A 46 0.46 -16.52 5.06
C SER A 46 1.92 -16.67 5.50
N PRO A 47 2.40 -17.89 5.79
CA PRO A 47 3.84 -18.14 5.96
C PRO A 47 4.67 -17.74 4.73
N GLU A 48 4.03 -17.67 3.56
CA GLU A 48 4.65 -17.31 2.28
C GLU A 48 4.88 -15.80 2.14
N THR A 49 4.18 -14.97 2.92
CA THR A 49 4.59 -13.59 3.23
C THR A 49 5.80 -13.62 4.17
N ARG A 50 6.94 -14.11 3.64
CA ARG A 50 8.19 -14.37 4.38
C ARG A 50 8.86 -13.13 5.01
N LEU A 51 8.22 -11.97 5.02
CA LEU A 51 8.76 -10.80 5.70
C LEU A 51 8.80 -10.97 7.21
N CYS A 52 7.76 -11.54 7.83
CA CYS A 52 7.68 -11.62 9.29
C CYS A 52 8.81 -12.50 9.90
N PRO A 53 9.12 -13.69 9.36
CA PRO A 53 10.28 -14.47 9.83
C PRO A 53 11.61 -13.77 9.54
N ARG A 54 11.80 -13.19 8.35
CA ARG A 54 13.05 -12.47 8.00
C ARG A 54 13.30 -11.23 8.85
N ALA A 55 12.24 -10.50 9.21
CA ALA A 55 12.33 -9.35 10.10
C ALA A 55 12.55 -9.76 11.57
N ALA A 56 12.10 -10.95 11.97
CA ALA A 56 12.36 -11.50 13.29
C ALA A 56 13.81 -12.03 13.42
N ASP A 57 14.34 -12.63 12.34
CA ASP A 57 15.69 -13.19 12.29
C ASP A 57 16.77 -12.11 12.03
N ASP A 58 16.40 -11.00 11.40
CA ASP A 58 17.29 -9.90 11.06
C ASP A 58 16.61 -8.55 11.29
N SER A 59 16.99 -7.89 12.38
CA SER A 59 16.46 -6.58 12.78
C SER A 59 16.76 -5.45 11.78
N SER A 60 17.75 -5.63 10.89
CA SER A 60 18.11 -4.68 9.84
C SER A 60 17.35 -4.90 8.53
N PHE A 61 16.55 -5.98 8.43
CA PHE A 61 15.80 -6.31 7.24
C PHE A 61 14.84 -5.19 6.78
N PRO A 62 14.04 -4.55 7.65
CA PRO A 62 13.15 -3.44 7.25
C PRO A 62 13.91 -2.25 6.66
N ASP A 63 15.13 -2.02 7.12
CA ASP A 63 15.96 -0.90 6.68
C ASP A 63 16.51 -1.10 5.27
N ARG A 64 16.49 -2.33 4.76
CA ARG A 64 16.98 -2.71 3.42
C ARG A 64 15.86 -2.85 2.38
N ILE A 65 14.61 -2.59 2.74
CA ILE A 65 13.48 -2.63 1.81
C ILE A 65 13.22 -1.22 1.26
N LEU A 66 13.18 -1.09 -0.07
CA LEU A 66 12.61 0.07 -0.74
C LEU A 66 11.15 -0.23 -1.06
N TRP A 67 10.27 0.47 -0.36
CA TRP A 67 8.82 0.40 -0.54
C TRP A 67 8.42 1.37 -1.63
N THR A 68 7.75 0.90 -2.68
CA THR A 68 7.43 1.72 -3.85
C THR A 68 5.96 1.63 -4.20
N ASP A 69 5.41 2.73 -4.70
CA ASP A 69 4.00 2.86 -5.06
C ASP A 69 3.78 4.08 -5.97
N GLU A 70 2.56 4.22 -6.49
CA GLU A 70 2.11 5.39 -7.22
C GLU A 70 0.93 6.10 -6.55
N ALA A 71 0.97 7.43 -6.54
CA ALA A 71 -0.15 8.26 -6.14
C ALA A 71 -0.56 9.26 -7.22
N ILE A 72 -1.88 9.46 -7.35
CA ILE A 72 -2.44 10.51 -8.20
C ILE A 72 -2.68 11.76 -7.36
N PHE A 73 -2.14 12.89 -7.82
CA PHE A 73 -2.41 14.22 -7.30
C PHE A 73 -3.32 14.97 -8.27
N LYS A 74 -4.50 15.36 -7.82
CA LYS A 74 -5.47 16.16 -8.61
C LYS A 74 -5.34 17.65 -8.28
N LEU A 75 -5.58 18.52 -9.25
CA LEU A 75 -5.53 19.98 -9.04
C LEU A 75 -6.61 20.51 -8.11
N ASN A 76 -7.76 19.87 -8.07
CA ASN A 76 -8.86 20.23 -7.17
C ASN A 76 -8.58 19.86 -5.69
N GLY A 77 -7.34 19.54 -5.32
CA GLY A 77 -6.97 19.24 -3.94
C GLY A 77 -7.52 17.93 -3.40
N HIS A 78 -8.18 17.11 -4.24
CA HIS A 78 -8.86 15.93 -3.73
C HIS A 78 -7.87 14.83 -3.37
N VAL A 79 -7.69 14.63 -2.07
CA VAL A 79 -7.13 13.41 -1.51
C VAL A 79 -8.17 12.30 -1.75
N ASN A 80 -7.81 11.27 -2.51
CA ASN A 80 -8.65 10.09 -2.65
C ASN A 80 -8.67 9.34 -1.30
N ARG A 81 -9.62 9.71 -0.43
CA ARG A 81 -9.81 9.22 0.95
C ARG A 81 -10.16 7.72 1.02
N HIS A 82 -10.32 7.03 -0.11
CA HIS A 82 -10.44 5.57 -0.14
C HIS A 82 -9.12 4.83 0.15
N ASN A 83 -7.96 5.47 -0.04
CA ASN A 83 -6.66 4.91 0.36
C ASN A 83 -6.13 5.50 1.69
N CYS A 84 -6.75 6.57 2.21
CA CYS A 84 -6.51 7.11 3.55
C CYS A 84 -7.76 6.88 4.40
N VAL A 85 -7.97 5.65 4.86
CA VAL A 85 -9.12 5.31 5.71
C VAL A 85 -8.80 5.74 7.15
N TYR A 86 -9.18 6.96 7.51
CA TYR A 86 -9.49 7.28 8.89
C TYR A 86 -10.86 6.70 9.20
N TYR A 87 -10.91 5.63 10.01
CA TYR A 87 -12.16 5.13 10.57
C TYR A 87 -12.63 6.14 11.63
N ALA A 88 -13.43 7.12 11.22
CA ALA A 88 -14.22 7.92 12.16
C ALA A 88 -15.40 7.07 12.66
N VAL A 89 -15.65 7.11 13.97
CA VAL A 89 -16.70 6.32 14.66
C VAL A 89 -18.11 6.70 14.18
N GLU A 90 -18.29 7.90 13.60
CA GLU A 90 -19.56 8.36 13.04
C GLU A 90 -19.38 8.97 11.64
N ASN A 91 -20.33 8.67 10.74
CA ASN A 91 -20.39 9.13 9.36
C ASN A 91 -20.78 10.62 9.32
N PRO A 92 -19.91 11.56 8.90
CA PRO A 92 -20.15 13.00 9.07
C PRO A 92 -21.13 13.61 8.04
N HIS A 93 -21.84 12.82 7.23
CA HIS A 93 -22.85 13.29 6.25
C HIS A 93 -22.39 14.44 5.32
N ILE A 94 -21.09 14.53 5.02
CA ILE A 94 -20.56 15.56 4.11
C ILE A 94 -20.82 15.13 2.67
N VAL A 95 -21.78 15.80 2.02
CA VAL A 95 -21.97 15.71 0.57
C VAL A 95 -20.92 16.59 -0.11
N ILE A 96 -19.89 15.99 -0.68
CA ILE A 96 -18.85 16.70 -1.45
C ILE A 96 -19.27 16.72 -2.92
N THR A 97 -19.45 17.91 -3.47
CA THR A 97 -19.74 18.13 -4.90
C THR A 97 -18.53 17.71 -5.73
N LYS A 98 -18.76 16.74 -6.62
CA LYS A 98 -17.75 15.97 -7.33
C LYS A 98 -17.49 16.57 -8.73
N GLU A 99 -16.34 17.20 -8.95
CA GLU A 99 -15.83 17.34 -10.31
C GLU A 99 -15.02 16.10 -10.67
N ILE A 100 -15.60 15.24 -11.51
CA ILE A 100 -15.11 13.89 -11.83
C ILE A 100 -13.80 13.93 -12.64
N ASN A 101 -13.46 15.07 -13.28
CA ASN A 101 -12.45 15.16 -14.33
C ASN A 101 -11.34 16.20 -14.11
N ALA A 102 -11.01 16.54 -12.84
CA ALA A 102 -9.88 17.43 -12.60
C ALA A 102 -8.57 16.82 -13.16
N PRO A 103 -7.75 17.61 -13.89
CA PRO A 103 -6.43 17.18 -14.31
C PRO A 103 -5.59 16.75 -13.12
N GLY A 104 -4.73 15.76 -13.32
CA GLY A 104 -3.85 15.28 -12.28
C GLY A 104 -2.61 14.62 -12.80
N ILE A 105 -1.69 14.38 -11.88
CA ILE A 105 -0.37 13.81 -12.14
C ILE A 105 -0.25 12.53 -11.35
N THR A 106 0.16 11.45 -12.02
CA THR A 106 0.54 10.21 -11.34
C THR A 106 2.03 10.25 -11.04
N VAL A 107 2.35 10.08 -9.77
CA VAL A 107 3.70 10.18 -9.22
C VAL A 107 4.12 8.82 -8.71
N TRP A 108 5.29 8.35 -9.12
CA TRP A 108 5.97 7.23 -8.51
C TRP A 108 6.94 7.74 -7.45
N ALA A 109 7.00 7.05 -6.32
CA ALA A 109 8.04 7.26 -5.32
C ALA A 109 8.41 5.96 -4.61
N GLY A 110 9.64 5.93 -4.09
CA GLY A 110 10.11 4.90 -3.18
C GLY A 110 10.54 5.49 -1.84
N ILE A 111 10.28 4.77 -0.75
CA ILE A 111 10.73 5.10 0.61
C ILE A 111 11.57 3.95 1.17
N TRP A 112 12.71 4.27 1.76
CA TRP A 112 13.56 3.34 2.51
C TRP A 112 14.16 4.05 3.73
N SER A 113 14.91 3.33 4.56
CA SER A 113 15.47 3.87 5.82
C SER A 113 16.40 5.08 5.63
N GLY A 114 17.03 5.21 4.46
CA GLY A 114 17.90 6.34 4.10
C GLY A 114 17.20 7.48 3.35
N GLY A 115 15.86 7.48 3.25
CA GLY A 115 15.07 8.56 2.65
C GLY A 115 14.24 8.13 1.44
N LEU A 116 14.03 9.05 0.50
CA LEU A 116 13.16 8.84 -0.67
C LEU A 116 13.95 8.60 -1.96
N ILE A 117 13.35 7.86 -2.89
CA ILE A 117 13.71 7.78 -4.32
C ILE A 117 12.54 8.37 -5.12
N GLY A 118 12.85 9.21 -6.11
CA GLY A 118 11.84 9.99 -6.83
C GLY A 118 11.67 11.41 -6.24
N PRO A 119 10.59 12.13 -6.59
CA PRO A 119 9.46 11.69 -7.43
C PRO A 119 9.83 11.42 -8.89
N PHE A 120 9.15 10.47 -9.53
CA PHE A 120 9.09 10.34 -10.99
C PHE A 120 7.65 10.49 -11.47
N PHE A 121 7.45 11.06 -12.66
CA PHE A 121 6.13 11.47 -13.12
C PHE A 121 5.72 10.70 -14.36
N PHE A 122 4.56 10.05 -14.31
CA PHE A 122 3.93 9.53 -15.51
C PHE A 122 3.23 10.67 -16.26
N HIS A 123 3.44 10.71 -17.57
CA HIS A 123 2.81 11.69 -18.46
C HIS A 123 1.42 11.23 -18.90
N ASP A 124 1.23 9.91 -19.01
CA ASP A 124 -0.01 9.25 -19.42
C ASP A 124 -0.42 8.15 -18.42
N SER A 125 -1.31 7.26 -18.85
CA SER A 125 -1.73 6.11 -18.06
C SER A 125 -0.56 5.18 -17.70
N VAL A 126 -0.59 4.64 -16.49
CA VAL A 126 0.36 3.63 -16.03
C VAL A 126 0.00 2.29 -16.70
N THR A 127 0.78 1.92 -17.71
CA THR A 127 0.70 0.64 -18.40
C THR A 127 1.92 -0.19 -18.01
N ALA A 128 1.90 -1.49 -18.29
CA ALA A 128 3.08 -2.34 -18.09
C ALA A 128 4.32 -1.81 -18.83
N ASN A 129 4.14 -1.27 -20.03
CA ASN A 129 5.24 -0.74 -20.85
C ASN A 129 5.77 0.59 -20.29
N SER A 130 4.89 1.55 -19.98
CA SER A 130 5.33 2.83 -19.40
C SER A 130 5.99 2.65 -18.04
N TYR A 131 5.47 1.73 -17.22
CA TYR A 131 6.10 1.36 -15.93
C TYR A 131 7.48 0.72 -16.14
N LEU A 132 7.61 -0.25 -17.06
CA LEU A 132 8.90 -0.89 -17.34
C LEU A 132 9.94 0.08 -17.90
N GLU A 133 9.54 1.02 -18.76
CA GLU A 133 10.45 2.03 -19.30
C GLU A 133 10.92 3.00 -18.22
N MET A 134 10.03 3.47 -17.34
CA MET A 134 10.40 4.29 -16.18
C MET A 134 11.34 3.53 -15.23
N LEU A 135 11.07 2.25 -14.99
CA LEU A 135 11.96 1.38 -14.20
C LEU A 135 13.39 1.40 -14.77
N LYS A 136 13.54 1.15 -16.06
CA LYS A 136 14.85 1.06 -16.72
C LYS A 136 15.59 2.39 -16.81
N LYS A 137 14.88 3.46 -17.16
CA LYS A 137 15.49 4.75 -17.54
C LYS A 137 15.69 5.69 -16.38
N GLU A 138 14.84 5.61 -15.35
CA GLU A 138 14.79 6.61 -14.28
C GLU A 138 15.00 5.97 -12.91
N ILE A 139 14.16 4.99 -12.55
CA ILE A 139 14.13 4.43 -11.20
C ILE A 139 15.40 3.64 -10.89
N ILE A 140 15.80 2.66 -11.73
CA ILE A 140 16.99 1.84 -11.47
C ILE A 140 18.28 2.67 -11.40
N PRO A 141 18.53 3.63 -12.32
CA PRO A 141 19.66 4.55 -12.17
C PRO A 141 19.64 5.35 -10.86
N ALA A 142 18.47 5.86 -10.44
CA ALA A 142 18.35 6.62 -9.20
C ALA A 142 18.52 5.75 -7.94
N ILE A 143 18.10 4.48 -7.98
CA ILE A 143 18.39 3.55 -6.88
C ILE A 143 19.90 3.28 -6.82
N LYS A 144 20.55 3.01 -7.94
CA LYS A 144 22.01 2.73 -7.99
C LYS A 144 22.88 3.87 -7.49
N SER A 145 22.42 5.12 -7.57
CA SER A 145 23.16 6.27 -7.05
C SER A 145 23.08 6.42 -5.53
N ARG A 146 22.16 5.69 -4.87
CA ARG A 146 21.92 5.80 -3.41
C ARG A 146 22.01 4.49 -2.65
N MET A 147 21.87 3.35 -3.33
CA MET A 147 21.76 2.03 -2.73
C MET A 147 22.45 0.97 -3.61
N ASN A 148 22.97 -0.07 -2.96
CA ASN A 148 23.45 -1.26 -3.65
C ASN A 148 22.28 -2.22 -3.94
N LEU A 149 21.94 -2.42 -5.23
CA LEU A 149 20.90 -3.36 -5.67
C LEU A 149 21.13 -4.80 -5.18
N GLN A 150 22.35 -5.15 -4.78
CA GLN A 150 22.70 -6.47 -4.27
C GLN A 150 22.40 -6.68 -2.79
N GLU A 151 22.18 -5.60 -2.04
CA GLU A 151 22.02 -5.63 -0.58
C GLU A 151 20.61 -5.23 -0.14
N MET A 152 19.76 -4.84 -1.09
CA MET A 152 18.41 -4.36 -0.83
C MET A 152 17.32 -5.28 -1.40
N PHE A 153 16.10 -5.06 -0.92
CA PHE A 153 14.87 -5.64 -1.44
C PHE A 153 14.02 -4.55 -2.09
N TYR A 154 13.53 -4.81 -3.31
CA TYR A 154 12.59 -3.93 -3.98
C TYR A 154 11.17 -4.39 -3.70
N MET A 155 10.31 -3.55 -3.14
CA MET A 155 8.91 -3.88 -2.90
C MET A 155 8.01 -3.02 -3.79
N HIS A 156 7.07 -3.66 -4.47
CA HIS A 156 5.93 -2.99 -5.12
C HIS A 156 4.64 -3.80 -4.99
N ASP A 157 3.51 -3.13 -5.21
CA ASP A 157 2.19 -3.72 -5.03
C ASP A 157 1.78 -4.66 -6.19
N GLY A 158 0.56 -5.20 -6.10
CA GLY A 158 0.00 -6.14 -7.07
C GLY A 158 -0.79 -5.51 -8.22
N ALA A 159 -0.60 -4.21 -8.53
CA ALA A 159 -1.34 -3.53 -9.60
C ALA A 159 -1.18 -4.23 -10.96
N PRO A 160 -2.17 -4.13 -11.88
CA PRO A 160 -2.11 -4.82 -13.17
C PRO A 160 -0.86 -4.53 -14.00
N SER A 161 -0.37 -3.28 -14.01
CA SER A 161 0.88 -2.87 -14.64
C SER A 161 2.10 -3.61 -14.07
N HIS A 162 2.12 -3.81 -12.76
CA HIS A 162 3.21 -4.45 -12.01
C HIS A 162 3.26 -5.96 -12.20
N TYR A 163 2.08 -6.56 -12.37
CA TYR A 163 1.93 -8.01 -12.53
C TYR A 163 2.39 -8.54 -13.91
N ALA A 164 2.54 -7.65 -14.90
CA ALA A 164 2.90 -8.02 -16.25
C ALA A 164 4.21 -8.83 -16.30
N GLN A 165 4.25 -9.88 -17.11
CA GLN A 165 5.40 -10.77 -17.22
C GLN A 165 6.72 -10.04 -17.56
N PRO A 166 6.75 -9.04 -18.48
CA PRO A 166 7.98 -8.30 -18.77
C PRO A 166 8.54 -7.55 -17.56
N VAL A 167 7.67 -7.00 -16.71
CA VAL A 167 8.05 -6.29 -15.49
C VAL A 167 8.65 -7.29 -14.49
N ARG A 168 7.97 -8.40 -14.22
CA ARG A 168 8.47 -9.42 -13.28
C ARG A 168 9.81 -10.01 -13.73
N HIS A 169 9.96 -10.36 -15.00
CA HIS A 169 11.22 -10.87 -15.53
C HIS A 169 12.37 -9.86 -15.40
N PHE A 170 12.08 -8.57 -15.61
CA PHE A 170 13.06 -7.50 -15.41
C PHE A 170 13.48 -7.39 -13.93
N LEU A 171 12.52 -7.47 -13.00
CA LEU A 171 12.80 -7.43 -11.56
C LEU A 171 13.59 -8.66 -11.09
N ASP A 172 13.25 -9.85 -11.56
CA ASP A 172 13.99 -11.10 -11.28
C ASP A 172 15.46 -10.97 -11.65
N LYS A 173 15.73 -10.46 -12.87
CA LYS A 173 17.10 -10.24 -13.36
C LYS A 173 17.83 -9.13 -12.60
N THR A 174 17.15 -8.04 -12.30
CA THR A 174 17.77 -6.83 -11.72
C THR A 174 18.08 -7.00 -10.24
N PHE A 175 17.14 -7.58 -9.48
CA PHE A 175 17.27 -7.76 -8.04
C PHE A 175 17.66 -9.18 -7.62
N ARG A 176 17.90 -10.10 -8.56
CA ARG A 176 18.33 -11.49 -8.32
C ARG A 176 17.46 -12.20 -7.27
N ASN A 177 16.14 -12.19 -7.48
CA ASN A 177 15.14 -12.74 -6.54
C ASN A 177 15.07 -11.99 -5.18
N ARG A 178 15.55 -10.75 -5.08
CA ARG A 178 15.31 -9.85 -3.93
C ARG A 178 14.28 -8.78 -4.27
N TRP A 179 13.11 -9.21 -4.72
CA TRP A 179 11.97 -8.32 -4.85
C TRP A 179 10.72 -8.97 -4.25
N ILE A 180 9.86 -8.10 -3.73
CA ILE A 180 8.66 -8.40 -2.97
C ILE A 180 7.48 -7.87 -3.79
N GLY A 181 6.50 -8.73 -4.04
CA GLY A 181 5.33 -8.35 -4.82
C GLY A 181 4.50 -9.57 -5.20
N ARG A 182 3.42 -9.33 -5.95
CA ARG A 182 2.51 -10.41 -6.36
C ARG A 182 3.20 -11.36 -7.34
N ARG A 183 3.32 -12.65 -6.99
CA ARG A 183 4.13 -13.66 -7.70
C ARG A 183 5.60 -13.27 -7.86
N GLY A 184 6.14 -12.55 -6.87
CA GLY A 184 7.56 -12.27 -6.77
C GLY A 184 8.33 -13.35 -6.02
N ALA A 185 9.61 -13.12 -5.81
CA ALA A 185 10.45 -14.02 -5.02
C ALA A 185 10.02 -14.08 -3.54
N ILE A 186 9.37 -13.01 -3.06
CA ILE A 186 8.64 -12.96 -1.80
C ILE A 186 7.24 -12.44 -2.12
N GLU A 187 6.21 -13.23 -1.78
CA GLU A 187 4.82 -12.84 -2.05
C GLU A 187 4.42 -11.65 -1.16
N TRP A 188 3.75 -10.65 -1.75
CA TRP A 188 3.09 -9.58 -1.02
C TRP A 188 1.57 -9.71 -1.11
N PRO A 189 0.81 -9.53 0.00
CA PRO A 189 -0.62 -9.71 -0.03
C PRO A 189 -1.30 -8.54 -0.74
N ALA A 190 -2.17 -8.86 -1.69
CA ALA A 190 -2.99 -7.85 -2.37
C ALA A 190 -3.84 -7.05 -1.36
N ARG A 191 -4.07 -5.76 -1.64
CA ARG A 191 -4.87 -4.84 -0.82
C ARG A 191 -4.32 -4.69 0.60
N SER A 192 -3.05 -4.35 0.74
CA SER A 192 -2.40 -4.15 2.04
C SER A 192 -1.77 -2.77 2.22
N PRO A 193 -2.51 -1.67 1.96
CA PRO A 193 -2.00 -0.30 2.11
C PRO A 193 -1.63 0.04 3.56
N ASP A 194 -2.23 -0.65 4.53
CA ASP A 194 -1.94 -0.51 5.96
C ASP A 194 -0.59 -1.13 6.37
N LEU A 195 0.07 -1.86 5.46
CA LEU A 195 1.36 -2.53 5.66
C LEU A 195 2.49 -1.91 4.82
N THR A 196 2.20 -0.93 3.97
CA THR A 196 3.14 -0.29 3.04
C THR A 196 3.40 1.17 3.45
N PRO A 197 4.64 1.54 3.80
CA PRO A 197 4.97 2.92 4.23
C PRO A 197 4.64 4.01 3.21
N THR A 198 4.60 3.68 1.92
CA THR A 198 4.15 4.60 0.88
C THR A 198 2.69 5.02 1.10
N ASP A 199 1.82 4.06 1.38
CA ASP A 199 0.38 4.26 1.54
C ASP A 199 0.01 4.84 2.91
N PHE A 200 0.48 4.24 4.01
CA PHE A 200 0.05 4.66 5.36
C PHE A 200 0.75 5.94 5.84
N PHE A 201 1.85 6.35 5.21
CA PHE A 201 2.65 7.50 5.65
C PHE A 201 2.95 8.48 4.51
N LEU A 202 3.74 8.08 3.51
CA LEU A 202 4.32 9.03 2.54
C LEU A 202 3.26 9.85 1.81
N TRP A 203 2.27 9.20 1.22
CA TRP A 203 1.28 9.89 0.39
C TRP A 203 0.35 10.80 1.17
N GLY A 204 0.04 10.46 2.44
CA GLY A 204 -0.71 11.34 3.32
C GLY A 204 0.06 12.63 3.59
N VAL A 205 1.30 12.48 4.10
CA VAL A 205 2.17 13.60 4.46
C VAL A 205 2.45 14.52 3.27
N ILE A 206 2.83 13.97 2.12
CA ILE A 206 3.15 14.78 0.94
C ILE A 206 1.90 15.48 0.40
N LYS A 207 0.73 14.84 0.40
CA LYS A 207 -0.51 15.51 -0.03
C LYS A 207 -0.86 16.67 0.88
N ASP A 208 -0.73 16.51 2.20
CA ASP A 208 -1.01 17.58 3.15
C ASP A 208 -0.12 18.80 2.90
N TYR A 209 1.19 18.60 2.72
CA TYR A 209 2.12 19.70 2.46
C TYR A 209 1.94 20.33 1.07
N VAL A 210 1.73 19.52 0.04
CA VAL A 210 1.51 20.01 -1.33
C VAL A 210 0.24 20.83 -1.42
N TYR A 211 -0.87 20.37 -0.83
CA TYR A 211 -2.15 21.06 -0.94
C TYR A 211 -2.27 22.26 -0.01
N ALA A 212 -1.49 22.33 1.08
CA ALA A 212 -1.35 23.55 1.87
C ALA A 212 -0.84 24.75 1.02
N LYS A 213 -0.04 24.49 -0.02
CA LYS A 213 0.45 25.53 -0.96
C LYS A 213 -0.58 25.99 -1.99
N LYS A 214 -1.72 25.30 -2.12
CA LYS A 214 -2.79 25.63 -3.08
C LYS A 214 -2.27 25.81 -4.53
N PRO A 215 -1.65 24.80 -5.14
CA PRO A 215 -1.14 24.89 -6.50
C PRO A 215 -2.27 25.18 -7.50
N GLN A 216 -2.05 26.15 -8.39
CA GLN A 216 -3.09 26.65 -9.32
C GLN A 216 -3.06 26.00 -10.70
N ASN A 217 -2.00 25.25 -11.02
CA ASN A 217 -1.84 24.57 -12.30
C ASN A 217 -0.93 23.34 -12.15
N LEU A 218 -0.87 22.49 -13.18
CA LEU A 218 -0.12 21.23 -13.13
C LEU A 218 1.38 21.44 -12.89
N GLN A 219 1.96 22.51 -13.43
CA GLN A 219 3.38 22.80 -13.20
C GLN A 219 3.65 23.15 -11.74
N ALA A 220 2.87 24.08 -11.17
CA ALA A 220 2.94 24.43 -9.76
C ALA A 220 2.70 23.21 -8.84
N LEU A 221 1.82 22.29 -9.25
CA LEU A 221 1.58 21.03 -8.54
C LEU A 221 2.81 20.12 -8.59
N LYS A 222 3.45 19.95 -9.77
CA LYS A 222 4.72 19.19 -9.88
C LYS A 222 5.83 19.80 -9.03
N ASP A 223 6.01 21.12 -9.11
CA ASP A 223 7.06 21.84 -8.39
C ASP A 223 6.86 21.72 -6.87
N ALA A 224 5.61 21.80 -6.41
CA ALA A 224 5.26 21.56 -5.02
C ALA A 224 5.60 20.13 -4.58
N ILE A 225 5.26 19.12 -5.37
CA ILE A 225 5.56 17.70 -5.07
C ILE A 225 7.07 17.48 -4.97
N VAL A 226 7.84 18.00 -5.94
CA VAL A 226 9.32 17.90 -5.92
C VAL A 226 9.88 18.55 -4.66
N THR A 227 9.43 19.76 -4.35
CA THR A 227 9.93 20.51 -3.19
C THR A 227 9.64 19.79 -1.87
N GLU A 228 8.40 19.31 -1.68
CA GLU A 228 8.00 18.66 -0.42
C GLU A 228 8.61 17.27 -0.24
N MET A 229 8.83 16.53 -1.33
CA MET A 229 9.54 15.25 -1.23
C MET A 229 11.03 15.44 -0.96
N GLN A 230 11.66 16.48 -1.52
CA GLN A 230 13.07 16.79 -1.25
C GLN A 230 13.30 17.31 0.17
N SER A 231 12.32 18.00 0.75
CA SER A 231 12.40 18.50 2.13
C SER A 231 12.09 17.44 3.19
N LEU A 232 11.48 16.30 2.81
CA LEU A 232 11.08 15.26 3.76
C LEU A 232 12.30 14.63 4.45
N PRO A 233 12.44 14.74 5.79
CA PRO A 233 13.60 14.22 6.49
C PRO A 233 13.72 12.68 6.38
N ALA A 234 14.93 12.20 6.14
CA ALA A 234 15.23 10.76 6.13
C ALA A 234 14.88 10.06 7.45
N GLU A 235 14.90 10.79 8.57
CA GLU A 235 14.50 10.26 9.87
C GLU A 235 13.02 9.84 9.92
N LEU A 236 12.13 10.60 9.28
CA LEU A 236 10.72 10.21 9.19
C LEU A 236 10.56 8.98 8.30
N CYS A 237 11.35 8.90 7.21
CA CYS A 237 11.35 7.73 6.34
C CYS A 237 11.79 6.46 7.09
N ARG A 238 12.87 6.57 7.87
CA ARG A 238 13.37 5.49 8.74
C ARG A 238 12.32 5.03 9.74
N LYS A 239 11.70 5.96 10.48
CA LYS A 239 10.63 5.63 11.43
C LYS A 239 9.48 4.89 10.75
N ALA A 240 9.03 5.38 9.59
CA ALA A 240 7.96 4.72 8.85
C ALA A 240 8.34 3.27 8.45
N CYS A 241 9.53 3.04 7.92
CA CYS A 241 10.01 1.69 7.59
C CYS A 241 10.13 0.78 8.83
N GLN A 242 10.63 1.31 9.95
CA GLN A 242 10.81 0.57 11.20
C GLN A 242 9.49 0.20 11.90
N THR A 243 8.38 0.86 11.56
CA THR A 243 7.04 0.47 12.05
C THR A 243 6.48 -0.78 11.36
N VAL A 244 7.03 -1.17 10.20
CA VAL A 244 6.47 -2.28 9.40
C VAL A 244 6.46 -3.62 10.14
N PRO A 245 7.53 -4.08 10.83
CA PRO A 245 7.48 -5.32 11.59
C PRO A 245 6.37 -5.33 12.64
N TYR A 246 6.19 -4.23 13.36
CA TYR A 246 5.12 -4.08 14.34
C TYR A 246 3.73 -4.15 13.68
N ARG A 247 3.55 -3.47 12.54
CA ARG A 247 2.32 -3.53 11.74
C ARG A 247 2.02 -4.95 11.22
N LEU A 248 3.04 -5.66 10.77
CA LEU A 248 2.92 -7.07 10.35
C LEU A 248 2.49 -7.96 11.52
N GLN A 249 3.04 -7.73 12.72
CA GLN A 249 2.64 -8.45 13.92
C GLN A 249 1.19 -8.14 14.31
N LEU A 250 0.77 -6.87 14.30
CA LEU A 250 -0.62 -6.49 14.54
C LEU A 250 -1.59 -7.12 13.53
N CYS A 251 -1.22 -7.17 12.26
CA CYS A 251 -2.00 -7.83 11.22
C CYS A 251 -2.16 -9.32 11.52
N LYS A 252 -1.09 -9.98 11.97
CA LYS A 252 -1.12 -11.38 12.40
C LYS A 252 -2.00 -11.59 13.63
N ASP A 253 -1.88 -10.72 14.64
CA ASP A 253 -2.67 -10.78 15.88
C ASP A 253 -4.17 -10.54 15.61
N LYS A 254 -4.50 -9.80 14.56
CA LYS A 254 -5.87 -9.60 14.05
C LYS A 254 -6.26 -10.61 12.96
N GLU A 255 -5.58 -11.74 12.85
CA GLU A 255 -5.91 -12.82 11.89
C GLU A 255 -6.01 -12.36 10.42
N GLY A 256 -5.23 -11.33 10.06
CA GLY A 256 -5.15 -10.79 8.70
C GLY A 256 -6.12 -9.66 8.40
N GLU A 257 -6.92 -9.23 9.36
CA GLU A 257 -7.77 -8.04 9.21
C GLU A 257 -6.93 -6.76 8.98
N HIS A 258 -7.61 -5.71 8.53
CA HIS A 258 -7.00 -4.40 8.39
C HIS A 258 -6.66 -3.81 9.76
N ILE A 259 -5.46 -3.24 9.86
CA ILE A 259 -5.03 -2.54 11.06
C ILE A 259 -5.38 -1.05 10.94
N GLU A 260 -5.75 -0.44 12.07
CA GLU A 260 -5.98 1.01 12.11
C GLU A 260 -4.66 1.75 11.86
N GLN A 261 -4.74 2.90 11.20
CA GLN A 261 -3.59 3.78 11.00
C GLN A 261 -3.26 4.50 12.32
N TYR A 262 -2.65 3.79 13.27
CA TYR A 262 -1.96 4.46 14.37
C TYR A 262 -0.62 4.98 13.81
N LEU A 263 -0.53 6.29 13.63
CA LEU A 263 0.73 7.02 13.42
C LEU A 263 1.18 7.61 14.76
#